data_AF-A0A1S8ZUA9-F1
#
_entry.id   AF-A0A1S8ZUA9-F1
#
_cell.length_a   1.000
_cell.length_b   1.000
_cell.length_c   1.000
_cell.angle_alpha   90.00
_cell.angle_beta   90.00
_cell.angle_gamma   90.00
#
_symmetry.space_group_name_H-M   'P 1'
#
loop_
_entity.id
_entity.type
_entity.pdbx_description
1 polymer ?
#
loop_
_entity_poly.entity_id
_entity_poly.type
_entity_poly.pdbx_seq_one_letter_code
_entity_poly.pdbx_strand_id
1 'polypeptide(L)'
;MKPEVKLDHILKFLYEEYLKDNILYVHSKEICHFAELDVSPSEAYLIMEKLNIDGYVDVSHSNQWMFKINYNGVLFHRKGGYEDELRDINRKRTKEDIYNIITAVGAIIAILYAVWQFFIEFSKHYVISIF
;
A
#
# COMPACT_ATOMS: atom_id res chain seq x y z
N MET A 1 13.70 5.39 -11.81
CA MET A 1 13.13 4.27 -11.04
C MET A 1 11.98 4.81 -10.18
N LYS A 2 10.86 4.08 -10.02
CA LYS A 2 9.76 4.52 -9.16
C LYS A 2 10.21 4.50 -7.68
N PRO A 3 9.63 5.33 -6.79
CA PRO A 3 10.07 5.43 -5.39
C PRO A 3 10.06 4.08 -4.65
N GLU A 4 9.03 3.26 -4.87
CA GLU A 4 8.83 1.98 -4.18
C GLU A 4 9.86 0.95 -4.61
N VAL A 5 10.17 0.96 -5.91
CA VAL A 5 11.23 0.13 -6.50
C VAL A 5 12.60 0.53 -5.93
N LYS A 6 12.86 1.83 -5.72
CA LYS A 6 14.11 2.29 -5.07
C LYS A 6 14.21 1.77 -3.64
N LEU A 7 13.13 1.86 -2.87
CA LEU A 7 13.06 1.39 -1.48
C LEU A 7 13.26 -0.12 -1.39
N ASP A 8 12.61 -0.89 -2.27
CA ASP A 8 12.77 -2.34 -2.33
C ASP A 8 14.17 -2.75 -2.76
N HIS A 9 14.82 -1.98 -3.65
CA HIS A 9 16.21 -2.23 -4.02
C HIS A 9 17.17 -2.07 -2.84
N ILE A 10 16.98 -1.02 -2.03
CA ILE A 10 17.77 -0.81 -0.81
C ILE A 10 17.48 -1.90 0.22
N LEU A 11 16.21 -2.24 0.45
CA LEU A 11 15.84 -3.31 1.38
C LEU A 11 16.44 -4.65 0.97
N LYS A 12 16.46 -4.95 -0.33
CA LYS A 12 17.11 -6.15 -0.88
C LYS A 12 18.61 -6.14 -0.59
N PHE A 13 19.30 -5.04 -0.89
CA PHE A 13 20.73 -4.91 -0.59
C PHE A 13 21.01 -5.12 0.91
N LEU A 14 20.27 -4.41 1.78
CA LEU A 14 20.44 -4.54 3.23
C LEU A 14 20.13 -5.96 3.74
N TYR A 15 19.16 -6.64 3.14
CA TYR A 15 18.85 -8.03 3.46
C TYR A 15 19.97 -8.99 3.03
N GLU A 16 20.55 -8.79 1.85
CA GLU A 16 21.69 -9.58 1.39
C GLU A 16 22.92 -9.38 2.30
N GLU A 17 23.19 -8.14 2.71
CA GLU A 17 24.26 -7.84 3.67
C GLU A 17 23.97 -8.43 5.06
N TYR A 18 22.70 -8.47 5.48
CA TYR A 18 22.30 -9.17 6.71
C TYR A 18 22.64 -10.65 6.70
N LEU A 19 22.43 -11.33 5.56
CA LEU A 19 22.72 -12.74 5.42
C LEU A 19 24.22 -13.06 5.44
N LYS A 20 25.08 -12.11 5.02
CA LYS A 20 26.52 -12.32 4.92
C LYS A 20 27.26 -12.13 6.25
N ASP A 21 27.12 -10.96 6.87
CA ASP A 21 28.10 -10.51 7.89
C ASP A 21 27.51 -10.02 9.22
N ASN A 22 26.23 -10.29 9.50
CA ASN A 22 25.59 -9.92 10.77
C ASN A 22 25.68 -8.39 11.04
N ILE A 23 24.97 -7.65 10.19
CA ILE A 23 24.83 -6.19 10.02
C ILE A 23 25.54 -5.29 11.04
N LEU A 24 26.49 -4.52 10.51
CA LEU A 24 27.01 -3.27 11.08
C LEU A 24 26.17 -2.08 10.59
N TYR A 25 26.17 -1.00 11.36
CA TYR A 25 25.58 0.27 10.92
C TYR A 25 26.39 0.82 9.74
N VAL A 26 25.74 1.08 8.61
CA VAL A 26 26.37 1.59 7.38
C VAL A 26 25.86 2.99 7.09
N HIS A 27 26.72 3.84 6.51
CA HIS A 27 26.34 5.21 6.18
C HIS A 27 25.33 5.23 5.02
N SER A 28 24.28 6.05 5.11
CA SER A 28 23.21 6.19 4.10
C SER A 28 23.72 6.32 2.65
N LYS A 29 24.74 7.16 2.43
CA LYS A 29 25.42 7.31 1.13
C LYS A 29 26.03 6.00 0.61
N GLU A 30 26.70 5.23 1.47
CA GLU A 30 27.34 3.97 1.10
C GLU A 30 26.29 2.92 0.75
N ILE A 31 25.21 2.85 1.54
CA ILE A 31 24.08 1.95 1.28
C ILE A 31 23.51 2.21 -0.12
N CYS A 32 23.22 3.47 -0.46
CA CYS A 32 22.68 3.80 -1.77
C CYS A 32 23.70 3.52 -2.89
N HIS A 33 24.98 3.80 -2.67
CA HIS A 33 26.02 3.52 -3.64
C HIS A 33 26.18 2.02 -3.93
N PHE A 34 26.23 1.18 -2.89
CA PHE A 34 26.33 -0.28 -3.04
C PHE A 34 25.03 -0.92 -3.53
N ALA A 35 23.88 -0.31 -3.24
CA ALA A 35 22.61 -0.66 -3.84
C ALA A 35 22.47 -0.12 -5.28
N GLU A 36 23.55 0.31 -5.94
CA GLU A 36 23.56 0.80 -7.32
C GLU A 36 22.55 1.94 -7.60
N LEU A 37 22.23 2.73 -6.58
CA LEU A 37 21.36 3.90 -6.68
C LEU A 37 22.20 5.16 -6.81
N ASP A 38 22.17 5.76 -8.00
CA ASP A 38 22.74 7.08 -8.24
C ASP A 38 21.81 8.16 -7.68
N VAL A 39 22.05 8.53 -6.42
CA VAL A 39 21.28 9.53 -5.68
C VAL A 39 22.20 10.48 -4.93
N SER A 40 21.75 11.72 -4.75
CA SER A 40 22.49 12.69 -3.94
C SER A 40 22.58 12.24 -2.47
N PRO A 41 23.60 12.67 -1.70
CA PRO A 41 23.70 12.33 -0.28
C PRO A 41 22.46 12.72 0.54
N SER A 42 21.82 13.84 0.21
CA SER A 42 20.59 14.29 0.85
C SER A 42 19.41 13.37 0.53
N GLU A 43 19.28 12.93 -0.73
CA GLU A 43 18.25 11.96 -1.14
C GLU A 43 18.49 10.59 -0.50
N ALA A 44 19.75 10.15 -0.42
CA ALA A 44 20.12 8.91 0.27
C ALA A 44 19.67 8.92 1.75
N TYR A 45 19.88 10.05 2.45
CA TYR A 45 19.41 10.20 3.81
C TYR A 45 17.89 10.17 3.90
N LEU A 46 17.18 10.90 3.04
CA LEU A 46 15.70 10.90 3.03
C LEU A 46 15.11 9.50 2.79
N ILE A 47 15.72 8.71 1.91
CA ILE A 47 15.28 7.35 1.64
C ILE A 47 15.48 6.47 2.88
N MET A 48 16.64 6.56 3.53
CA MET A 48 16.92 5.80 4.75
C MET A 48 16.07 6.26 5.94
N GLU A 49 15.83 7.56 6.07
CA GLU A 49 14.93 8.13 7.07
C GLU A 49 13.49 7.66 6.87
N LYS A 50 13.03 7.55 5.62
CA LYS A 50 11.72 6.95 5.30
C LYS A 50 11.64 5.50 5.77
N LEU A 51 12.65 4.68 5.48
CA LEU A 51 12.71 3.28 5.94
C LEU A 51 12.71 3.19 7.48
N ASN A 52 13.31 4.15 8.17
CA ASN A 52 13.32 4.21 9.64
C ASN A 52 11.93 4.56 10.18
N ILE A 53 11.29 5.60 9.62
CA ILE A 53 9.93 6.00 10.00
C ILE A 53 8.94 4.85 9.80
N ASP A 54 9.11 4.06 8.74
CA ASP A 54 8.28 2.88 8.46
C ASP A 54 8.64 1.68 9.36
N GLY A 55 9.69 1.79 10.17
CA GLY A 55 10.09 0.82 11.18
C GLY A 55 10.91 -0.35 10.65
N TYR A 56 11.49 -0.23 9.44
CA TYR A 56 12.23 -1.31 8.77
C TYR A 56 13.74 -1.26 8.98
N VAL A 57 14.28 -0.11 9.37
CA VAL A 57 15.70 0.06 9.70
C VAL A 57 15.85 0.82 11.01
N ASP A 58 16.92 0.52 11.74
CA ASP A 58 17.32 1.23 12.95
C ASP A 58 18.42 2.24 12.62
N VAL A 59 18.40 3.39 13.31
CA VAL A 59 19.45 4.42 13.24
C VAL A 59 20.39 4.30 14.43
N SER A 60 21.69 4.49 14.19
CA SER A 60 22.68 4.49 15.26
C SER A 60 22.46 5.66 16.23
N HIS A 61 22.45 5.38 17.53
CA HIS A 61 22.39 6.42 18.57
C HIS A 61 23.57 7.40 18.53
N SER A 62 24.72 6.97 18.02
CA SER A 62 25.92 7.82 17.93
C SER A 62 26.00 8.62 16.63
N ASN A 63 25.28 8.22 15.59
CA ASN A 63 25.35 8.86 14.28
C ASN A 63 24.06 8.67 13.49
N GLN A 64 23.31 9.75 13.31
CA GLN A 64 22.04 9.78 12.58
C GLN A 64 22.15 9.38 11.09
N TRP A 65 23.36 9.38 10.53
CA TRP A 65 23.60 9.02 9.14
C TRP A 65 23.85 7.52 8.93
N MET A 66 23.94 6.74 10.01
CA MET A 66 24.19 5.31 9.93
C MET A 66 22.96 4.48 10.26
N PHE A 67 22.69 3.51 9.40
CA PHE A 67 21.47 2.72 9.41
C PHE A 67 21.79 1.23 9.37
N LYS A 68 20.88 0.42 9.91
CA LYS A 68 20.95 -1.04 9.93
C LYS A 68 19.56 -1.60 9.70
N ILE A 69 19.40 -2.62 8.86
CA ILE A 69 18.10 -3.29 8.74
C ILE A 69 17.76 -4.02 10.04
N ASN A 70 16.51 -3.89 10.47
CA ASN A 70 16.02 -4.56 11.67
C ASN A 70 15.19 -5.79 11.30
N TYR A 71 14.71 -6.52 12.29
CA TYR A 71 13.95 -7.74 12.05
C TYR A 71 12.64 -7.49 11.27
N ASN A 72 11.99 -6.34 11.50
CA ASN A 72 10.78 -5.98 10.77
C ASN A 72 11.09 -5.71 9.29
N GLY A 73 12.17 -5.01 8.98
CA GLY A 73 12.62 -4.79 7.60
C GLY A 73 12.94 -6.10 6.88
N VAL A 74 13.59 -7.05 7.57
CA VAL A 74 13.85 -8.39 7.03
C VAL A 74 12.55 -9.13 6.71
N LEU A 75 11.59 -9.12 7.64
CA LEU A 75 10.29 -9.76 7.42
C LEU A 75 9.48 -9.08 6.32
N PHE A 76 9.55 -7.74 6.23
CA PHE A 76 8.84 -6.96 5.22
C PHE A 76 9.38 -7.25 3.82
N HIS A 77 10.71 -7.26 3.64
CA HIS A 77 11.33 -7.67 2.38
C HIS A 77 10.91 -9.08 1.97
N ARG A 78 10.91 -10.05 2.90
CA ARG A 78 10.45 -11.43 2.64
C ARG A 78 8.99 -11.54 2.24
N LYS A 79 8.16 -10.57 2.62
CA LYS A 79 6.73 -10.50 2.24
C LYS A 79 6.51 -9.81 0.90
N GLY A 80 7.56 -9.41 0.20
CA GLY A 80 7.49 -8.79 -1.13
C GLY A 80 7.70 -7.28 -1.15
N GLY A 81 7.95 -6.64 0.00
CA GLY A 81 8.32 -5.23 0.06
C GLY A 81 7.19 -4.24 -0.31
N TYR A 82 7.60 -3.03 -0.70
CA TYR A 82 6.74 -1.91 -1.04
C TYR A 82 5.94 -2.13 -2.32
N GLU A 83 6.51 -2.82 -3.32
CA GLU A 83 5.78 -3.15 -4.54
C GLU A 83 4.55 -4.03 -4.26
N ASP A 84 4.70 -5.04 -3.40
CA ASP A 84 3.59 -5.92 -3.01
C ASP A 84 2.59 -5.23 -2.09
N GLU A 85 3.05 -4.37 -1.18
CA GLU A 85 2.16 -3.55 -0.35
C GLU A 85 1.28 -2.63 -1.20
N LEU A 86 1.86 -1.94 -2.20
CA LEU A 86 1.09 -1.14 -3.15
C LEU A 86 0.08 -1.97 -3.93
N ARG A 87 0.48 -3.15 -4.39
CA ARG A 87 -0.40 -4.05 -5.13
C ARG A 87 -1.60 -4.49 -4.27
N ASP A 88 -1.37 -4.76 -3.00
CA ASP A 88 -2.43 -5.17 -2.07
C ASP A 88 -3.35 -4.00 -1.69
N ILE A 89 -2.82 -2.79 -1.52
CA ILE A 89 -3.63 -1.58 -1.34
C ILE A 89 -4.53 -1.36 -2.56
N ASN A 90 -3.97 -1.46 -3.77
CA ASN A 90 -4.73 -1.29 -5.00
C ASN A 90 -5.82 -2.36 -5.13
N ARG A 91 -5.50 -3.63 -4.83
CA ARG A 91 -6.49 -4.73 -4.80
C ARG A 91 -7.61 -4.48 -3.80
N LYS A 92 -7.30 -3.97 -2.61
CA LYS A 92 -8.31 -3.62 -1.60
C LYS A 92 -9.24 -2.52 -2.09
N ARG A 93 -8.70 -1.43 -2.64
CA ARG A 93 -9.48 -0.34 -3.23
C ARG A 93 -10.41 -0.83 -4.34
N THR A 94 -9.90 -1.65 -5.27
CA THR A 94 -10.73 -2.21 -6.34
C THR A 94 -11.87 -3.09 -5.80
N LYS A 95 -11.63 -3.88 -4.73
CA LYS A 95 -12.70 -4.67 -4.11
C LYS A 95 -13.77 -3.79 -3.47
N GLU A 96 -13.38 -2.72 -2.80
CA GLU A 96 -14.30 -1.73 -2.21
C GLU A 96 -15.12 -1.03 -3.30
N ASP A 97 -14.48 -0.61 -4.39
CA ASP A 97 -15.16 0.02 -5.52
C ASP A 97 -16.20 -0.93 -6.16
N ILE A 98 -15.83 -2.19 -6.37
CA ILE A 98 -16.76 -3.22 -6.89
C ILE A 98 -17.93 -3.42 -5.93
N TYR A 99 -17.66 -3.54 -4.63
CA TYR A 99 -18.70 -3.69 -3.62
C TYR A 99 -19.68 -2.51 -3.61
N ASN A 100 -19.16 -1.29 -3.70
CA ASN A 100 -19.96 -0.07 -3.76
C ASN A 100 -20.83 -0.01 -5.02
N ILE A 101 -20.28 -0.40 -6.18
CA ILE A 101 -21.02 -0.48 -7.45
C ILE A 101 -22.17 -1.48 -7.34
N ILE A 102 -21.90 -2.69 -6.83
CA ILE A 102 -22.93 -3.73 -6.68
C ILE A 102 -24.04 -3.26 -5.73
N THR A 103 -23.67 -2.62 -4.62
CA THR A 103 -24.63 -2.08 -3.66
C THR A 103 -25.50 -0.98 -4.29
N ALA A 104 -24.90 -0.08 -5.08
CA ALA A 104 -25.63 0.96 -5.79
C ALA A 104 -26.62 0.38 -6.82
N VAL A 105 -26.21 -0.62 -7.59
CA VAL A 105 -27.10 -1.32 -8.53
C VAL A 105 -28.26 -2.00 -7.79
N GLY A 106 -27.98 -2.69 -6.68
CA GLY A 106 -29.00 -3.30 -5.84
C GLY A 106 -30.02 -2.29 -5.31
N ALA A 107 -29.55 -1.13 -4.84
CA ALA A 107 -30.43 -0.05 -4.37
C ALA A 107 -31.32 0.51 -5.50
N ILE A 108 -30.77 0.70 -6.70
CA ILE A 108 -31.55 1.17 -7.87
C ILE A 108 -32.65 0.16 -8.23
N ILE A 109 -32.32 -1.13 -8.26
CA ILE A 109 -33.31 -2.19 -8.56
C ILE A 109 -34.42 -2.20 -7.51
N ALA A 110 -34.07 -2.07 -6.22
CA ALA A 110 -35.05 -2.02 -5.14
C ALA A 110 -35.99 -0.81 -5.27
N ILE A 111 -35.46 0.37 -5.60
CA ILE A 111 -36.26 1.57 -5.85
C ILE A 111 -37.20 1.36 -7.04
N LEU A 112 -36.69 0.84 -8.17
CA LEU A 112 -37.51 0.56 -9.34
C LEU A 112 -38.64 -0.43 -9.03
N TYR A 113 -38.35 -1.48 -8.25
CA TYR A 113 -39.36 -2.43 -7.82
C TYR A 113 -40.42 -1.79 -6.92
N ALA A 114 -40.02 -0.95 -5.97
CA ALA A 114 -40.95 -0.23 -5.09
C ALA A 114 -41.86 0.71 -5.89
N VAL A 115 -41.31 1.45 -6.86
CA VAL A 115 -42.08 2.32 -7.77
C VAL A 115 -43.07 1.51 -8.62
N TRP A 116 -42.63 0.36 -9.13
CA TRP A 116 -43.51 -0.54 -9.90
C TRP A 116 -44.67 -1.09 -9.07
N GLN A 117 -44.40 -1.55 -7.85
CA GLN A 117 -45.44 -2.02 -6.93
C GLN A 117 -46.46 -0.93 -6.60
N PHE A 118 -45.98 0.29 -6.31
CA PHE A 118 -46.84 1.44 -6.09
C PHE A 118 -47.75 1.71 -7.30
N PHE A 119 -47.22 1.62 -8.53
CA PHE A 119 -48.01 1.80 -9.75
C PHE A 119 -49.07 0.72 -9.96
N ILE A 120 -48.75 -0.55 -9.67
CA ILE A 120 -49.72 -1.65 -9.70
C ILE A 120 -50.85 -1.40 -8.70
N GLU A 121 -50.52 -0.97 -7.49
CA GLU A 121 -51.51 -0.73 -6.43
C GLU A 121 -52.41 0.46 -6.77
N PHE A 122 -51.84 1.55 -7.29
CA PHE A 122 -52.59 2.71 -7.76
C PHE A 122 -53.53 2.38 -8.93
N SER A 123 -53.06 1.62 -9.92
CA SER A 123 -53.88 1.21 -11.07
C SER A 123 -55.03 0.28 -10.66
N LYS A 124 -54.82 -0.64 -9.71
CA LYS A 124 -55.91 -1.45 -9.14
C LYS A 124 -56.97 -0.59 -8.45
N HIS A 125 -56.57 0.43 -7.70
CA HIS A 125 -57.51 1.29 -7.00
C HIS A 125 -58.36 2.16 -7.95
N TYR A 126 -57.76 2.65 -9.04
CA TYR A 126 -58.46 3.47 -10.04
C TYR A 126 -59.46 2.68 -10.90
N VAL A 127 -59.18 1.41 -11.18
CA VAL A 127 -60.10 0.53 -11.93
C VAL A 127 -61.35 0.19 -11.13
N ILE A 128 -61.27 0.14 -9.80
CA ILE A 128 -62.43 -0.14 -8.92
C ILE A 128 -63.34 1.09 -8.78
N SER A 129 -62.84 2.31 -8.97
CA SER A 129 -63.65 3.54 -8.82
C SER A 129 -64.47 3.94 -10.06
N ILE A 130 -64.36 3.21 -11.17
CA ILE A 130 -65.05 3.50 -12.45
C ILE A 130 -66.21 2.51 -12.72
N PHE A 131 -66.39 1.49 -11.88
CA PHE A 131 -67.55 0.58 -11.88
C PHE A 131 -68.40 0.79 -10.62
#